data_AF-A0AAN6XW86-F1
#
_entry.id   AF-A0AAN6XW86-F1
#
_cell.length_a   1.000
_cell.length_b   1.000
_cell.length_c   1.000
_cell.angle_alpha   90.00
_cell.angle_beta   90.00
_cell.angle_gamma   90.00
#
_symmetry.space_group_name_H-M   'P 1'
#
loop_
_entity.id
_entity.type
_entity.pdbx_description
1 polymer ?
#
loop_
_entity_poly.entity_id
_entity_poly.type
_entity_poly.pdbx_seq_one_letter_code
_entity_poly.pdbx_strand_id
1 'polypeptide(L)'
;MNPVVECLSQWKWNWFEHQQPLVDFDTFDKASRGFLGSVLLLKLLKWRHIATLGALVSILGIATTPLTQFLIEYPSHLVPLTPSSGFPNATTRSAQHYQSRVGLAGSWSLDLSNYVSSGLIHPTDSRIEQLSPVCPSGTCAWAPFESLALCAKVANITDRLIVTQVPYSTEADWTAWDSTADQDALRLNGSLAYNISFPQNTNNNDYFVTPVSYLVYSAPTTDSIAFGGTENSALTKARVAGYKLVWSDAGNVTYLNGNTTRSDPWRWQAFEVIYYACVNTYSMRVENGTAITTIQSSTYDVLSEDNTSAAVQINCTAPSLVSGGAQFTECTQDSRDPHQGVLTLRGSLGENFTADIRSLTLLGKHITQDSSGIWAWDGSEHMVVAGNNGLPTMADAVYGYKNDEEDTAEISQEAQSERIQNVADNLAVSISNG
;
A
#
# COMPACT_ATOMS: atom_id res chain seq x y z
N MET A 1 54.17 28.89 -21.26
CA MET A 1 54.94 30.15 -21.27
C MET A 1 54.07 31.21 -21.94
N ASN A 2 53.61 32.20 -21.19
CA ASN A 2 52.77 33.26 -21.74
C ASN A 2 53.69 34.42 -22.15
N PRO A 3 53.79 34.80 -23.45
CA PRO A 3 54.69 35.86 -23.91
C PRO A 3 54.46 37.20 -23.17
N VAL A 4 53.25 37.42 -22.66
CA VAL A 4 52.89 38.60 -21.85
C VAL A 4 53.68 38.66 -20.54
N VAL A 5 53.94 37.51 -19.91
CA VAL A 5 54.69 37.40 -18.65
C VAL A 5 56.17 37.74 -18.86
N GLU A 6 56.73 37.37 -20.00
CA GLU A 6 58.09 37.71 -20.40
C GLU A 6 58.22 39.22 -20.68
N CYS A 7 57.24 39.81 -21.37
CA CYS A 7 57.17 41.26 -21.58
C CYS A 7 57.07 42.03 -20.26
N LEU A 8 56.28 41.56 -19.29
CA LEU A 8 56.21 42.16 -17.94
C LEU A 8 57.56 42.09 -17.21
N SER A 9 58.28 40.98 -17.38
CA SER A 9 59.60 40.78 -16.78
C SER A 9 60.65 41.73 -17.38
N GLN A 10 60.54 42.05 -18.67
CA GLN A 10 61.37 43.06 -19.33
C GLN A 10 60.98 44.48 -18.93
N TRP A 11 59.67 44.75 -18.81
CA TRP A 11 59.15 46.07 -18.46
C TRP A 11 59.55 46.53 -17.05
N LYS A 12 59.86 45.58 -16.16
CA LYS A 12 60.51 45.84 -14.87
C LYS A 12 61.78 46.69 -15.03
N TRP A 13 62.62 46.41 -16.02
CA TRP A 13 63.87 47.17 -16.23
C TRP A 13 63.60 48.60 -16.72
N ASN A 14 62.58 48.78 -17.57
CA ASN A 14 62.14 50.11 -18.02
C ASN A 14 61.58 50.95 -16.86
N TRP A 15 60.91 50.33 -15.88
CA TRP A 15 60.43 51.02 -14.68
C TRP A 15 61.56 51.64 -13.86
N PHE A 16 62.71 50.94 -13.78
CA PHE A 16 63.90 51.38 -13.05
C PHE A 16 64.87 52.24 -13.87
N GLU A 17 64.48 52.66 -15.08
CA GLU A 17 65.23 53.70 -15.81
C GLU A 17 65.25 55.03 -15.03
N HIS A 18 64.24 55.26 -14.17
CA HIS A 18 64.17 56.37 -13.23
C HIS A 18 64.28 55.86 -11.78
N GLN A 19 64.62 56.75 -10.84
CA GLN A 19 64.68 56.40 -9.41
C GLN A 19 63.29 55.98 -8.91
N GLN A 20 63.12 54.67 -8.64
CA GLN A 20 61.90 54.08 -8.11
C GLN A 20 62.18 53.28 -6.82
N PRO A 21 61.17 53.07 -5.96
CA PRO A 21 61.30 52.23 -4.77
C PRO A 21 61.66 50.77 -5.12
N LEU A 22 62.59 50.17 -4.36
CA LEU A 22 63.01 48.78 -4.59
C LEU A 22 61.87 47.76 -4.43
N VAL A 23 60.84 48.07 -3.62
CA VAL A 23 59.66 47.21 -3.43
C VAL A 23 58.85 47.00 -4.73
N ASP A 24 58.95 47.92 -5.67
CA ASP A 24 58.27 47.82 -6.96
C ASP A 24 58.88 46.67 -7.79
N PHE A 25 60.18 46.39 -7.60
CA PHE A 25 60.87 45.28 -8.27
C PHE A 25 60.25 43.93 -7.92
N ASP A 26 59.94 43.72 -6.64
CA ASP A 26 59.27 42.51 -6.14
C ASP A 26 57.82 42.44 -6.64
N THR A 27 57.14 43.58 -6.77
CA THR A 27 55.77 43.64 -7.31
C THR A 27 55.72 43.24 -8.79
N PHE A 28 56.67 43.69 -9.62
CA PHE A 28 56.81 43.26 -11.01
C PHE A 28 57.15 41.76 -11.13
N ASP A 29 58.04 41.24 -10.29
CA ASP A 29 58.37 39.80 -10.29
C ASP A 29 57.16 38.95 -9.87
N LYS A 30 56.42 39.36 -8.84
CA LYS A 30 55.17 38.70 -8.43
C LYS A 30 54.11 38.74 -9.52
N ALA A 31 53.99 39.84 -10.27
CA ALA A 31 53.02 39.97 -11.35
C ALA A 31 53.26 38.97 -12.49
N SER A 32 54.52 38.69 -12.78
CA SER A 32 54.90 37.69 -13.78
C SER A 32 54.51 36.26 -13.35
N ARG A 33 54.31 36.01 -12.05
CA ARG A 33 54.13 34.65 -11.50
C ARG A 33 52.71 34.33 -11.03
N GLY A 34 51.79 35.28 -11.04
CA GLY A 34 50.44 34.98 -10.58
C GLY A 34 49.45 36.13 -10.58
N PHE A 35 48.19 35.75 -10.35
CA PHE A 35 47.03 36.65 -10.33
C PHE A 35 47.19 37.76 -9.28
N LEU A 36 47.54 37.42 -8.03
CA LEU A 36 47.67 38.41 -6.95
C LEU A 36 48.78 39.44 -7.24
N GLY A 37 49.91 39.00 -7.79
CA GLY A 37 50.97 39.91 -8.21
C GLY A 37 50.51 40.85 -9.32
N SER A 38 49.73 40.34 -10.29
CA SER A 38 49.19 41.16 -11.37
C SER A 38 48.20 42.20 -10.86
N VAL A 39 47.37 41.85 -9.85
CA VAL A 39 46.45 42.79 -9.19
C VAL A 39 47.22 43.87 -8.40
N LEU A 40 48.27 43.48 -7.69
CA LEU A 40 49.14 44.43 -6.98
C LEU A 40 49.82 45.39 -7.95
N LEU A 41 50.27 44.89 -9.11
CA LEU A 41 50.88 45.72 -10.15
C LEU A 41 49.89 46.72 -10.76
N LEU A 42 48.63 46.34 -10.98
CA LEU A 42 47.57 47.26 -11.42
C LEU A 42 47.35 48.40 -10.42
N LYS A 43 47.35 48.08 -9.11
CA LYS A 43 47.22 49.09 -8.04
C LYS A 43 48.42 50.03 -8.00
N LEU A 44 49.63 49.50 -8.17
CA LEU A 44 50.88 50.26 -8.18
C LEU A 44 50.96 51.24 -9.35
N LEU A 45 50.65 50.77 -10.56
CA LEU A 45 50.74 51.56 -11.80
C LEU A 45 49.54 52.47 -12.06
N LYS A 46 48.49 52.41 -11.21
CA LYS A 46 47.27 53.23 -11.30
C LYS A 46 46.67 53.31 -12.71
N TRP A 47 46.73 52.21 -13.46
CA TRP A 47 46.21 52.11 -14.84
C TRP A 47 46.90 53.00 -15.91
N ARG A 48 48.02 53.65 -15.61
CA ARG A 48 48.64 54.66 -16.49
C ARG A 48 49.75 54.16 -17.42
N HIS A 49 50.21 52.93 -17.25
CA HIS A 49 51.40 52.39 -17.92
C HIS A 49 51.07 51.17 -18.78
N ILE A 50 51.78 50.92 -19.88
CA ILE A 50 51.50 49.77 -20.77
C ILE A 50 51.65 48.41 -20.07
N ALA A 51 52.42 48.32 -18.99
CA ALA A 51 52.46 47.11 -18.15
C ALA A 51 51.11 46.77 -17.49
N THR A 52 50.17 47.72 -17.37
CA THR A 52 48.81 47.44 -16.88
C THR A 52 48.02 46.57 -17.86
N LEU A 53 48.25 46.74 -19.17
CA LEU A 53 47.67 45.87 -20.21
C LEU A 53 48.20 44.44 -20.06
N GLY A 54 49.51 44.30 -19.84
CA GLY A 54 50.13 42.99 -19.60
C GLY A 54 49.59 42.32 -18.32
N ALA A 55 49.45 43.08 -17.23
CA ALA A 55 48.87 42.58 -15.99
C ALA A 55 47.39 42.17 -16.15
N LEU A 56 46.60 42.94 -16.91
CA LEU A 56 45.20 42.65 -17.20
C LEU A 56 45.04 41.40 -18.07
N VAL A 57 45.86 41.24 -19.11
CA VAL A 57 45.86 40.03 -19.94
C VAL A 57 46.29 38.80 -19.15
N SER A 58 47.27 38.92 -18.24
CA SER A 58 47.64 37.85 -17.32
C SER A 58 46.50 37.47 -16.38
N ILE A 59 45.78 38.45 -15.82
CA ILE A 59 44.59 38.22 -14.98
C ILE A 59 43.49 37.52 -15.75
N LEU A 60 43.12 38.03 -16.93
CA LEU A 60 42.08 37.45 -17.76
C LEU A 60 42.45 36.03 -18.19
N GLY A 61 43.69 35.81 -18.66
CA GLY A 61 44.17 34.49 -19.05
C GLY A 61 44.16 33.47 -17.90
N ILE A 62 44.50 33.88 -16.68
CA ILE A 62 44.41 33.02 -15.49
C ILE A 62 42.94 32.75 -15.12
N ALA A 63 42.07 33.75 -15.22
CA ALA A 63 40.65 33.64 -14.87
C ALA A 63 39.84 32.81 -15.89
N THR A 64 40.26 32.76 -17.16
CA THR A 64 39.57 31.97 -18.20
C THR A 64 39.49 30.51 -17.81
N THR A 65 40.56 29.91 -17.28
CA THR A 65 40.62 28.48 -16.93
C THR A 65 39.54 28.05 -15.93
N PRO A 66 39.41 28.65 -14.72
CA PRO A 66 38.34 28.29 -13.80
C PRO A 66 36.96 28.65 -14.37
N LEU A 67 36.79 29.76 -15.08
CA LEU A 67 35.51 30.12 -15.71
C LEU A 67 35.05 29.06 -16.71
N THR A 68 35.96 28.59 -17.57
CA THR A 68 35.66 27.51 -18.52
C THR A 68 35.36 26.20 -17.82
N GLN A 69 35.97 25.92 -16.66
CA GLN A 69 35.70 24.72 -15.89
C GLN A 69 34.34 24.78 -15.17
N PHE A 70 33.96 25.94 -14.66
CA PHE A 70 32.64 26.15 -14.03
C PHE A 70 31.48 26.13 -15.03
N LEU A 71 31.74 26.38 -16.32
CA LEU A 71 30.73 26.37 -17.37
C LEU A 71 30.39 24.97 -17.89
N ILE A 72 31.14 23.93 -17.52
CA ILE A 72 30.90 22.57 -18.02
C ILE A 72 29.83 21.91 -17.16
N GLU A 73 28.62 21.81 -17.71
CA GLU A 73 27.55 20.98 -17.18
C GLU A 73 27.64 19.57 -17.79
N TYR A 74 27.49 18.54 -16.96
CA TYR A 74 27.40 17.15 -17.39
C TYR A 74 25.98 16.64 -17.15
N PRO A 75 25.06 16.83 -18.12
CA PRO A 75 23.69 16.34 -17.96
C PRO A 75 23.67 14.80 -17.99
N SER A 76 22.93 14.20 -17.07
CA SER A 76 22.63 12.78 -17.10
C SER A 76 21.43 12.51 -18.01
N HIS A 77 21.49 11.45 -18.80
CA HIS A 77 20.41 11.05 -19.70
C HIS A 77 20.10 9.56 -19.52
N LEU A 78 18.81 9.23 -19.61
CA LEU A 78 18.37 7.83 -19.68
C LEU A 78 18.78 7.23 -21.01
N VAL A 79 19.47 6.09 -20.96
CA VAL A 79 19.88 5.34 -22.15
C VAL A 79 19.16 3.99 -22.15
N PRO A 80 18.62 3.54 -23.30
CA PRO A 80 18.02 2.21 -23.41
C PRO A 80 19.04 1.12 -23.06
N LEU A 81 18.71 0.28 -22.09
CA LEU A 81 19.55 -0.86 -21.74
C LEU A 81 19.35 -1.95 -22.80
N THR A 82 20.36 -2.20 -23.63
CA THR A 82 20.43 -3.42 -24.42
C THR A 82 20.95 -4.55 -23.53
N PRO A 83 20.27 -5.72 -23.46
CA PRO A 83 20.73 -6.85 -22.66
C PRO A 83 22.10 -7.29 -23.17
N SER A 84 23.15 -6.84 -22.50
CA SER A 84 24.55 -7.08 -22.82
C SER A 84 25.24 -7.55 -21.54
N SER A 85 26.23 -8.43 -21.69
CA SER A 85 26.83 -9.21 -20.60
C SER A 85 27.68 -8.41 -19.60
N GLY A 86 27.57 -7.08 -19.56
CA GLY A 86 28.43 -6.19 -18.76
C GLY A 86 27.72 -5.25 -17.80
N PHE A 87 26.40 -5.05 -17.90
CA PHE A 87 25.65 -4.17 -17.01
C PHE A 87 24.59 -4.94 -16.21
N PRO A 88 24.40 -4.65 -14.92
CA PRO A 88 23.31 -5.24 -14.16
C PRO A 88 21.98 -4.73 -14.72
N ASN A 89 21.10 -5.66 -15.12
CA ASN A 89 19.83 -5.32 -15.74
C ASN A 89 18.88 -4.66 -14.74
N ALA A 90 18.20 -3.60 -15.16
CA ALA A 90 17.07 -3.05 -14.42
C ALA A 90 15.84 -3.93 -14.66
N THR A 91 15.30 -4.56 -13.62
CA THR A 91 14.20 -5.53 -13.75
C THR A 91 13.03 -5.17 -12.84
N THR A 92 11.84 -5.54 -13.29
CA THR A 92 10.59 -5.47 -12.53
C THR A 92 9.79 -6.75 -12.75
N ARG A 93 8.82 -7.03 -11.89
CA ARG A 93 7.99 -8.24 -11.96
C ARG A 93 6.69 -7.92 -12.70
N SER A 94 6.28 -8.83 -13.57
CA SER A 94 4.94 -8.88 -14.18
C SER A 94 4.49 -10.32 -14.25
N ALA A 95 3.22 -10.55 -13.92
CA ALA A 95 2.57 -11.84 -13.99
C ALA A 95 1.61 -11.87 -15.18
N GLN A 96 1.83 -12.78 -16.12
CA GLN A 96 0.87 -13.09 -17.20
C GLN A 96 0.00 -14.32 -16.87
N HIS A 97 0.56 -15.25 -16.10
CA HIS A 97 -0.08 -16.51 -15.75
C HIS A 97 0.05 -16.77 -14.24
N TYR A 98 -1.07 -17.01 -13.56
CA TYR A 98 -1.09 -17.41 -12.15
C TYR A 98 -1.45 -18.88 -12.00
N GLN A 99 -0.53 -19.66 -11.40
CA GLN A 99 -0.76 -21.04 -11.01
C GLN A 99 0.01 -21.34 -9.73
N SER A 100 -0.71 -21.78 -8.71
CA SER A 100 -0.15 -22.14 -7.42
C SER A 100 0.57 -23.49 -7.49
N ARG A 101 1.75 -23.59 -6.85
CA ARG A 101 2.62 -24.79 -6.89
C ARG A 101 2.17 -25.92 -5.95
N VAL A 102 0.92 -25.92 -5.49
CA VAL A 102 0.39 -26.77 -4.38
C VAL A 102 0.24 -28.27 -4.76
N GLY A 103 0.98 -28.75 -5.76
CA GLY A 103 1.00 -30.14 -6.19
C GLY A 103 1.81 -31.11 -5.32
N LEU A 104 2.61 -30.66 -4.34
CA LEU A 104 3.56 -31.53 -3.62
C LEU A 104 3.51 -31.49 -2.08
N ALA A 105 2.83 -30.52 -1.45
CA ALA A 105 2.94 -30.28 0.00
C ALA A 105 1.61 -30.33 0.80
N GLY A 106 0.49 -30.75 0.20
CA GLY A 106 -0.82 -30.84 0.87
C GLY A 106 -1.76 -29.66 0.57
N SER A 107 -2.90 -29.59 1.26
CA SER A 107 -4.02 -28.66 0.97
C SER A 107 -3.81 -27.20 1.42
N TRP A 108 -2.61 -26.83 1.87
CA TRP A 108 -2.29 -25.51 2.45
C TRP A 108 -0.97 -24.98 1.88
N SER A 109 -0.99 -23.84 1.20
CA SER A 109 0.24 -23.15 0.78
C SER A 109 0.67 -22.17 1.86
N LEU A 110 1.81 -22.46 2.49
CA LEU A 110 2.44 -21.55 3.45
C LEU A 110 2.70 -20.17 2.84
N ASP A 111 3.12 -20.12 1.56
CA ASP A 111 3.39 -18.88 0.85
C ASP A 111 2.14 -17.99 0.73
N LEU A 112 0.99 -18.54 0.28
CA LEU A 112 -0.25 -17.75 0.18
C LEU A 112 -0.73 -17.29 1.56
N SER A 113 -0.64 -18.15 2.58
CA SER A 113 -0.99 -17.79 3.95
C SER A 113 -0.14 -16.62 4.45
N ASN A 114 1.16 -16.61 4.16
CA ASN A 114 2.06 -15.54 4.55
C ASN A 114 1.73 -14.22 3.84
N TYR A 115 1.49 -14.23 2.53
CA TYR A 115 1.12 -13.01 1.80
C TYR A 115 -0.24 -12.46 2.24
N VAL A 116 -1.22 -13.33 2.46
CA VAL A 116 -2.54 -12.94 2.97
C VAL A 116 -2.41 -12.32 4.36
N SER A 117 -1.78 -13.03 5.29
CA SER A 117 -1.58 -12.55 6.65
C SER A 117 -0.76 -11.24 6.67
N SER A 118 0.33 -11.14 5.92
CA SER A 118 1.18 -9.93 5.88
C SER A 118 0.44 -8.69 5.39
N GLY A 119 -0.52 -8.84 4.46
CA GLY A 119 -1.33 -7.73 4.00
C GLY A 119 -2.43 -7.34 5.00
N LEU A 120 -3.03 -8.32 5.66
CA LEU A 120 -4.08 -8.12 6.67
C LEU A 120 -3.56 -7.55 8.00
N ILE A 121 -2.32 -7.84 8.39
CA ILE A 121 -1.71 -7.31 9.63
C ILE A 121 -0.92 -6.02 9.42
N HIS A 122 -0.90 -5.49 8.19
CA HIS A 122 -0.22 -4.24 7.90
C HIS A 122 -0.94 -3.08 8.63
N PRO A 123 -0.20 -2.08 9.16
CA PRO A 123 -0.82 -0.94 9.83
C PRO A 123 -1.86 -0.24 8.95
N THR A 124 -2.96 0.16 9.56
CA THR A 124 -4.15 0.74 8.90
C THR A 124 -3.89 2.14 8.34
N ASP A 125 -2.91 2.85 8.91
CA ASP A 125 -2.55 4.23 8.54
C ASP A 125 -1.44 4.30 7.48
N SER A 126 -0.97 3.15 6.98
CA SER A 126 0.07 3.10 5.95
C SER A 126 -0.24 2.08 4.86
N ARG A 127 0.41 2.24 3.71
CA ARG A 127 0.21 1.39 2.53
C ARG A 127 1.48 0.64 2.16
N ILE A 128 1.31 -0.62 1.77
CA ILE A 128 2.39 -1.43 1.19
C ILE A 128 2.78 -0.82 -0.16
N GLU A 129 4.08 -0.67 -0.40
CA GLU A 129 4.58 -0.19 -1.69
C GLU A 129 4.25 -1.18 -2.82
N GLN A 130 3.67 -0.66 -3.90
CA GLN A 130 3.35 -1.44 -5.10
C GLN A 130 4.62 -1.77 -5.88
N LEU A 131 4.89 -3.06 -6.10
CA LEU A 131 5.98 -3.61 -6.94
C LEU A 131 7.34 -2.94 -6.69
N SER A 132 8.24 -3.60 -5.99
CA SER A 132 9.61 -3.08 -5.80
C SER A 132 10.53 -3.52 -6.96
N PRO A 133 11.01 -2.60 -7.82
CA PRO A 133 11.90 -2.94 -8.93
C PRO A 133 13.36 -3.04 -8.47
N VAL A 134 14.17 -3.74 -9.26
CA VAL A 134 15.62 -3.74 -9.12
C VAL A 134 16.20 -2.72 -10.10
N CYS A 135 16.73 -1.61 -9.58
CA CYS A 135 17.38 -0.56 -10.37
C CYS A 135 18.82 -0.29 -9.89
N PRO A 136 19.82 -0.92 -10.51
CA PRO A 136 21.22 -0.77 -10.10
C PRO A 136 21.81 0.63 -10.31
N SER A 137 21.32 1.39 -11.29
CA SER A 137 21.81 2.74 -11.60
C SER A 137 21.27 3.82 -10.64
N GLY A 138 20.27 3.49 -9.82
CA GLY A 138 19.54 4.47 -9.01
C GLY A 138 18.64 5.41 -9.83
N THR A 139 18.61 5.28 -11.16
CA THR A 139 17.67 6.01 -12.03
C THR A 139 17.30 5.14 -13.22
N CYS A 140 16.06 4.65 -13.22
CA CYS A 140 15.52 3.72 -14.21
C CYS A 140 14.12 4.14 -14.63
N ALA A 141 13.73 3.87 -15.87
CA ALA A 141 12.37 4.04 -16.33
C ALA A 141 11.97 2.81 -17.14
N TRP A 142 10.77 2.30 -16.89
CA TRP A 142 10.16 1.23 -17.67
C TRP A 142 9.04 1.81 -18.51
N ALA A 143 8.89 1.29 -19.74
CA ALA A 143 7.69 1.55 -20.52
C ALA A 143 6.46 1.02 -19.75
N PRO A 144 5.27 1.63 -19.92
CA PRO A 144 4.06 1.11 -19.31
C PRO A 144 3.86 -0.37 -19.65
N PHE A 145 3.59 -1.18 -18.63
CA PHE A 145 3.43 -2.62 -18.78
C PHE A 145 2.22 -3.11 -17.98
N GLU A 146 1.68 -4.26 -18.34
CA GLU A 146 0.55 -4.85 -17.67
C GLU A 146 0.99 -6.04 -16.81
N SER A 147 0.28 -6.25 -15.70
CA SER A 147 0.43 -7.44 -14.87
C SER A 147 -0.91 -7.84 -14.29
N LEU A 148 -1.16 -9.14 -14.24
CA LEU A 148 -2.18 -9.75 -13.40
C LEU A 148 -1.92 -9.37 -11.95
N ALA A 149 -2.98 -9.02 -11.24
CA ALA A 149 -2.98 -8.61 -9.85
C ALA A 149 -4.28 -9.05 -9.16
N LEU A 150 -4.28 -8.97 -7.84
CA LEU A 150 -5.51 -8.95 -7.06
C LEU A 150 -5.89 -7.49 -6.80
N CYS A 151 -7.16 -7.16 -6.99
CA CYS A 151 -7.71 -5.84 -6.68
C CYS A 151 -8.78 -5.95 -5.59
N ALA A 152 -8.95 -4.88 -4.83
CA ALA A 152 -10.00 -4.76 -3.82
C ALA A 152 -11.05 -3.71 -4.22
N LYS A 153 -12.28 -3.89 -3.74
CA LYS A 153 -13.31 -2.85 -3.71
C LYS A 153 -13.98 -2.88 -2.35
N VAL A 154 -14.23 -1.70 -1.81
CA VAL A 154 -14.90 -1.49 -0.54
C VAL A 154 -16.15 -0.65 -0.76
N ALA A 155 -17.27 -1.07 -0.17
CA ALA A 155 -18.51 -0.31 -0.20
C ALA A 155 -19.12 -0.20 1.19
N ASN A 156 -19.63 0.99 1.51
CA ASN A 156 -20.48 1.17 2.67
C ASN A 156 -21.87 0.57 2.36
N ILE A 157 -22.27 -0.41 3.17
CA ILE A 157 -23.56 -1.09 3.09
C ILE A 157 -24.41 -0.86 4.34
N THR A 158 -24.09 0.17 5.12
CA THR A 158 -24.81 0.52 6.36
C THR A 158 -26.31 0.72 6.13
N ASP A 159 -26.70 1.40 5.05
CA ASP A 159 -28.11 1.66 4.72
C ASP A 159 -28.88 0.38 4.33
N ARG A 160 -28.18 -0.74 4.16
CA ARG A 160 -28.76 -2.05 3.84
C ARG A 160 -28.86 -2.95 5.07
N LEU A 161 -28.43 -2.49 6.25
CA LEU A 161 -28.61 -3.24 7.48
C LEU A 161 -30.06 -3.21 7.93
N ILE A 162 -30.58 -4.38 8.31
CA ILE A 162 -31.86 -4.52 8.99
C ILE A 162 -31.56 -4.96 10.42
N VAL A 163 -31.67 -4.02 11.35
CA VAL A 163 -31.45 -4.24 12.77
C VAL A 163 -32.78 -4.33 13.48
N THR A 164 -33.03 -5.45 14.16
CA THR A 164 -34.25 -5.68 14.93
C THR A 164 -33.93 -6.11 16.35
N GLN A 165 -34.72 -5.63 17.30
CA GLN A 165 -34.59 -6.01 18.71
C GLN A 165 -35.29 -7.36 18.96
N VAL A 166 -34.62 -8.25 19.68
CA VAL A 166 -35.14 -9.54 20.15
C VAL A 166 -35.32 -9.44 21.66
N PRO A 167 -36.51 -9.04 22.14
CA PRO A 167 -36.77 -8.90 23.57
C PRO A 167 -36.83 -10.27 24.25
N TYR A 168 -36.37 -10.34 25.50
CA TYR A 168 -36.38 -11.55 26.32
C TYR A 168 -35.61 -12.73 25.69
N SER A 169 -34.54 -12.43 24.95
CA SER A 169 -33.71 -13.42 24.31
C SER A 169 -33.06 -14.38 25.30
N THR A 170 -32.83 -15.60 24.84
CA THR A 170 -32.16 -16.69 25.54
C THR A 170 -30.97 -17.17 24.72
N GLU A 171 -30.11 -17.98 25.33
CA GLU A 171 -28.94 -18.58 24.65
C GLU A 171 -29.29 -19.33 23.37
N ALA A 172 -30.51 -19.88 23.28
CA ALA A 172 -31.00 -20.57 22.08
C ALA A 172 -31.25 -19.63 20.89
N ASP A 173 -31.41 -18.32 21.14
CA ASP A 173 -31.67 -17.32 20.10
C ASP A 173 -30.37 -16.78 19.50
N TRP A 174 -29.23 -16.91 20.19
CA TRP A 174 -27.96 -16.29 19.82
C TRP A 174 -27.20 -17.18 18.83
N THR A 175 -26.89 -16.65 17.66
CA THR A 175 -26.21 -17.42 16.60
C THR A 175 -24.71 -17.15 16.52
N ALA A 176 -24.26 -16.00 17.04
CA ALA A 176 -22.86 -15.61 17.07
C ALA A 176 -22.20 -15.85 18.45
N TRP A 177 -22.98 -16.22 19.47
CA TRP A 177 -22.53 -16.23 20.86
C TRP A 177 -23.07 -17.42 21.67
N ASP A 178 -22.21 -18.02 22.50
CA ASP A 178 -22.55 -19.04 23.49
C ASP A 178 -22.21 -18.55 24.90
N SER A 179 -23.12 -18.78 25.86
CA SER A 179 -23.05 -18.35 27.26
C SER A 179 -21.85 -18.91 28.05
N THR A 180 -21.21 -19.93 27.52
CA THR A 180 -20.14 -20.68 28.19
C THR A 180 -18.73 -20.28 27.72
N ALA A 181 -18.62 -19.46 26.66
CA ALA A 181 -17.34 -18.90 26.19
C ALA A 181 -16.78 -17.84 27.15
N ASP A 182 -17.59 -17.34 28.08
CA ASP A 182 -17.18 -16.44 29.15
C ASP A 182 -18.03 -16.73 30.41
N GLN A 183 -17.37 -17.16 31.50
CA GLN A 183 -18.07 -17.56 32.73
C GLN A 183 -18.70 -16.38 33.49
N ASP A 184 -18.34 -15.13 33.17
CA ASP A 184 -18.80 -13.94 33.88
C ASP A 184 -19.80 -13.08 33.07
N ALA A 185 -20.12 -13.45 31.82
CA ALA A 185 -20.85 -12.58 30.88
C ALA A 185 -22.36 -12.70 30.81
N LEU A 186 -22.88 -13.90 30.92
CA LEU A 186 -24.20 -14.18 30.34
C LEU A 186 -25.14 -14.86 31.31
N ARG A 187 -25.28 -14.27 32.49
CA ARG A 187 -26.52 -14.42 33.28
C ARG A 187 -27.62 -13.48 32.76
N LEU A 188 -27.82 -13.46 31.44
CA LEU A 188 -28.74 -12.58 30.72
C LEU A 188 -29.84 -13.36 29.97
N ASN A 189 -30.22 -14.55 30.46
CA ASN A 189 -31.48 -15.16 30.05
C ASN A 189 -32.64 -14.20 30.36
N GLY A 190 -33.37 -13.76 29.33
CA GLY A 190 -34.43 -12.75 29.44
C GLY A 190 -34.00 -11.31 29.14
N SER A 191 -32.84 -11.11 28.50
CA SER A 191 -32.30 -9.80 28.11
C SER A 191 -32.58 -9.41 26.65
N LEU A 192 -32.31 -8.16 26.29
CA LEU A 192 -32.42 -7.63 24.93
C LEU A 192 -31.26 -8.13 24.06
N ALA A 193 -31.56 -8.77 22.92
CA ALA A 193 -30.59 -9.05 21.87
C ALA A 193 -30.91 -8.25 20.59
N TYR A 194 -29.96 -8.21 19.67
CA TYR A 194 -30.11 -7.61 18.35
C TYR A 194 -29.95 -8.68 17.28
N ASN A 195 -30.92 -8.73 16.37
CA ASN A 195 -30.84 -9.49 15.13
C ASN A 195 -30.42 -8.52 14.02
N ILE A 196 -29.23 -8.78 13.48
CA ILE A 196 -28.64 -8.04 12.38
C ILE A 196 -28.73 -8.92 11.14
N SER A 197 -29.42 -8.41 10.13
CA SER A 197 -29.64 -9.11 8.87
C SER A 197 -29.43 -8.19 7.67
N PHE A 198 -29.25 -8.80 6.50
CA PHE A 198 -29.13 -8.10 5.23
C PHE A 198 -30.34 -8.43 4.34
N PRO A 199 -30.71 -7.54 3.38
CA PRO A 199 -31.76 -7.82 2.42
C PRO A 199 -31.42 -9.11 1.66
N GLN A 200 -32.34 -10.07 1.68
CA GLN A 200 -32.20 -11.36 1.03
C GLN A 200 -31.91 -11.16 -0.46
N ASN A 201 -30.76 -11.65 -0.94
CA ASN A 201 -30.49 -11.67 -2.38
C ASN A 201 -30.70 -13.05 -3.01
N THR A 202 -30.54 -14.15 -2.27
CA THR A 202 -30.74 -15.53 -2.79
C THR A 202 -30.63 -16.54 -1.66
N ASN A 203 -31.68 -17.34 -1.39
CA ASN A 203 -31.78 -18.60 -0.60
C ASN A 203 -31.02 -18.79 0.74
N ASN A 204 -30.15 -17.90 1.17
CA ASN A 204 -29.40 -17.94 2.41
C ASN A 204 -29.85 -16.77 3.29
N ASN A 205 -30.38 -17.10 4.46
CA ASN A 205 -30.63 -16.12 5.50
C ASN A 205 -29.26 -15.71 6.08
N ASP A 206 -28.69 -14.64 5.56
CA ASP A 206 -27.47 -14.02 6.08
C ASP A 206 -27.84 -13.06 7.21
N TYR A 207 -27.79 -13.59 8.43
CA TYR A 207 -28.10 -12.87 9.65
C TYR A 207 -27.31 -13.45 10.81
N PHE A 208 -27.18 -12.66 11.85
CA PHE A 208 -26.73 -13.17 13.13
C PHE A 208 -27.44 -12.44 14.27
N VAL A 209 -27.57 -13.15 15.40
CA VAL A 209 -28.22 -12.65 16.61
C VAL A 209 -27.21 -12.64 17.75
N THR A 210 -27.17 -11.51 18.46
CA THR A 210 -26.22 -11.28 19.55
C THR A 210 -26.87 -10.55 20.72
N PRO A 211 -26.64 -10.99 21.98
CA PRO A 211 -27.07 -10.25 23.17
C PRO A 211 -26.13 -9.10 23.53
N VAL A 212 -24.94 -9.06 22.93
CA VAL A 212 -23.92 -8.03 23.18
C VAL A 212 -23.72 -7.18 21.93
N SER A 213 -23.40 -5.89 22.12
CA SER A 213 -22.76 -5.10 21.08
C SER A 213 -21.31 -5.59 20.94
N TYR A 214 -21.09 -6.56 20.08
CA TYR A 214 -19.72 -6.95 19.73
C TYR A 214 -19.03 -5.76 19.03
N LEU A 215 -17.71 -5.65 19.18
CA LEU A 215 -17.00 -4.48 18.66
C LEU A 215 -16.60 -4.66 17.18
N VAL A 216 -16.21 -5.82 16.65
CA VAL A 216 -16.17 -6.05 15.18
C VAL A 216 -16.59 -7.48 14.84
N TYR A 217 -17.47 -7.63 13.86
CA TYR A 217 -17.91 -8.91 13.31
C TYR A 217 -17.60 -8.92 11.83
N SER A 218 -16.73 -9.84 11.44
CA SER A 218 -16.40 -10.07 10.05
C SER A 218 -16.86 -11.47 9.64
N ALA A 219 -17.67 -11.54 8.59
CA ALA A 219 -18.20 -12.80 8.08
C ALA A 219 -18.01 -12.91 6.57
N PRO A 220 -17.82 -14.15 6.07
CA PRO A 220 -17.75 -14.38 4.64
C PRO A 220 -18.99 -13.86 3.93
N THR A 221 -18.82 -13.38 2.70
CA THR A 221 -19.95 -13.07 1.82
C THR A 221 -19.95 -14.06 0.67
N THR A 222 -21.06 -14.72 0.38
CA THR A 222 -21.17 -15.63 -0.78
C THR A 222 -21.66 -14.88 -2.00
N ASP A 223 -22.66 -14.02 -1.80
CA ASP A 223 -23.17 -13.09 -2.80
C ASP A 223 -22.80 -11.68 -2.40
N SER A 224 -22.47 -10.85 -3.39
CA SER A 224 -22.14 -9.47 -3.10
C SER A 224 -23.40 -8.64 -2.95
N ILE A 225 -23.47 -7.84 -1.89
CA ILE A 225 -24.60 -6.95 -1.63
C ILE A 225 -24.41 -5.70 -2.51
N ALA A 226 -23.32 -4.97 -2.33
CA ALA A 226 -23.00 -3.74 -3.02
C ALA A 226 -22.61 -3.94 -4.49
N PHE A 227 -21.91 -5.03 -4.79
CA PHE A 227 -21.30 -5.29 -6.10
C PHE A 227 -21.92 -6.47 -6.84
N GLY A 228 -23.10 -6.91 -6.40
CA GLY A 228 -23.90 -7.91 -7.12
C GLY A 228 -24.69 -7.32 -8.29
N GLY A 229 -25.50 -8.17 -8.92
CA GLY A 229 -26.43 -7.79 -9.99
C GLY A 229 -25.85 -7.83 -11.40
N THR A 230 -26.72 -7.65 -12.40
CA THR A 230 -26.39 -7.78 -13.83
C THR A 230 -25.40 -6.71 -14.31
N GLU A 231 -25.46 -5.50 -13.74
CA GLU A 231 -24.55 -4.39 -14.05
C GLU A 231 -23.10 -4.69 -13.66
N ASN A 232 -22.90 -5.48 -12.58
CA ASN A 232 -21.59 -5.89 -12.08
C ASN A 232 -21.23 -7.33 -12.45
N SER A 233 -21.80 -7.84 -13.54
CA SER A 233 -21.59 -9.24 -13.97
C SER A 233 -20.11 -9.56 -14.23
N ALA A 234 -19.34 -8.66 -14.84
CA ALA A 234 -17.91 -8.85 -15.07
C ALA A 234 -17.10 -8.94 -13.75
N LEU A 235 -17.43 -8.08 -12.79
CA LEU A 235 -16.81 -8.08 -11.47
C LEU A 235 -17.16 -9.35 -10.68
N THR A 236 -18.43 -9.78 -10.78
CA THR A 236 -18.89 -11.04 -10.20
C THR A 236 -18.13 -12.22 -10.77
N LYS A 237 -17.89 -12.27 -12.09
CA LYS A 237 -17.09 -13.30 -12.75
C LYS A 237 -15.64 -13.30 -12.27
N ALA A 238 -15.02 -12.14 -12.11
CA ALA A 238 -13.63 -11.97 -11.70
C ALA A 238 -13.40 -12.16 -10.19
N ARG A 239 -14.46 -12.27 -9.39
CA ARG A 239 -14.40 -12.34 -7.93
C ARG A 239 -13.65 -13.58 -7.44
N VAL A 240 -12.81 -13.36 -6.42
CA VAL A 240 -11.99 -14.37 -5.76
C VAL A 240 -12.46 -14.63 -4.32
N ALA A 241 -12.74 -13.58 -3.56
CA ALA A 241 -13.17 -13.66 -2.16
C ALA A 241 -13.94 -12.40 -1.74
N GLY A 242 -14.51 -12.42 -0.55
CA GLY A 242 -15.06 -11.23 0.08
C GLY A 242 -15.65 -11.51 1.45
N TYR A 243 -15.75 -10.46 2.26
CA TYR A 243 -16.34 -10.50 3.59
C TYR A 243 -17.10 -9.21 3.85
N LYS A 244 -18.00 -9.28 4.83
CA LYS A 244 -18.70 -8.11 5.37
C LYS A 244 -18.14 -7.84 6.74
N LEU A 245 -17.90 -6.57 7.00
CA LEU A 245 -17.51 -6.05 8.29
C LEU A 245 -18.71 -5.32 8.87
N VAL A 246 -19.15 -5.70 10.06
CA VAL A 246 -20.22 -5.04 10.79
C VAL A 246 -19.68 -4.64 12.15
N TRP A 247 -20.11 -3.48 12.65
CA TRP A 247 -19.73 -2.99 13.97
C TRP A 247 -20.80 -2.04 14.51
N SER A 248 -20.68 -1.67 15.78
CA SER A 248 -21.58 -0.70 16.42
C SER A 248 -20.79 0.36 17.17
N ASP A 249 -21.36 1.56 17.32
CA ASP A 249 -20.76 2.64 18.10
C ASP A 249 -21.02 2.53 19.60
N ALA A 250 -21.51 1.37 20.06
CA ALA A 250 -21.69 1.03 21.45
C ALA A 250 -20.32 0.94 22.12
N GLY A 251 -19.79 2.07 22.57
CA GLY A 251 -18.48 2.12 23.19
C GLY A 251 -18.39 1.13 24.36
N ASN A 252 -17.31 0.34 24.41
CA ASN A 252 -16.88 -0.50 25.54
C ASN A 252 -18.02 -1.10 26.40
N VAL A 253 -19.05 -1.66 25.77
CA VAL A 253 -20.13 -2.33 26.49
C VAL A 253 -19.75 -3.79 26.59
N THR A 254 -19.11 -4.11 27.69
CA THR A 254 -19.05 -5.47 28.16
C THR A 254 -19.03 -5.38 29.69
N TYR A 255 -20.03 -6.02 30.30
CA TYR A 255 -20.17 -6.29 31.74
C TYR A 255 -20.66 -5.19 32.68
N LEU A 256 -21.22 -5.69 33.79
CA LEU A 256 -22.07 -5.13 34.86
C LEU A 256 -21.82 -3.70 35.36
N ASN A 257 -20.69 -3.07 35.02
CA ASN A 257 -20.30 -1.74 35.49
C ASN A 257 -19.87 -0.78 34.35
N GLY A 258 -19.98 -1.20 33.08
CA GLY A 258 -19.74 -0.35 31.93
C GLY A 258 -20.80 0.76 31.89
N ASN A 259 -20.37 1.99 32.13
CA ASN A 259 -21.23 3.16 31.96
C ASN A 259 -21.57 3.21 30.45
N THR A 260 -22.81 2.89 30.07
CA THR A 260 -23.27 3.00 28.68
C THR A 260 -23.18 4.48 28.28
N THR A 261 -22.05 4.88 27.69
CA THR A 261 -21.78 6.30 27.42
C THR A 261 -22.54 6.84 26.22
N ARG A 262 -23.20 5.97 25.43
CA ARG A 262 -23.99 6.36 24.28
C ARG A 262 -25.40 5.77 24.32
N SER A 263 -26.37 6.65 24.09
CA SER A 263 -27.82 6.43 24.13
C SER A 263 -28.27 5.23 23.31
N ASP A 264 -29.05 4.36 23.93
CA ASP A 264 -29.93 3.40 23.24
C ASP A 264 -30.89 4.20 22.30
N PRO A 265 -30.98 3.87 21.00
CA PRO A 265 -30.35 2.75 20.30
C PRO A 265 -28.94 3.03 19.72
N TRP A 266 -28.10 2.01 19.75
CA TRP A 266 -26.76 2.02 19.13
C TRP A 266 -26.83 2.16 17.61
N ARG A 267 -25.82 2.84 17.03
CA ARG A 267 -25.67 2.97 15.59
C ARG A 267 -24.83 1.80 15.08
N TRP A 268 -25.43 1.03 14.19
CA TRP A 268 -24.76 -0.06 13.48
C TRP A 268 -24.23 0.42 12.14
N GLN A 269 -23.04 -0.01 11.78
CA GLN A 269 -22.39 0.29 10.52
C GLN A 269 -21.92 -1.01 9.87
N ALA A 270 -21.93 -1.04 8.54
CA ALA A 270 -21.44 -2.19 7.80
C ALA A 270 -20.76 -1.80 6.49
N PHE A 271 -19.68 -2.49 6.20
CA PHE A 271 -18.90 -2.37 4.98
C PHE A 271 -18.75 -3.74 4.32
N GLU A 272 -18.73 -3.76 3.00
CA GLU A 272 -18.45 -4.94 2.22
C GLU A 272 -17.11 -4.78 1.51
N VAL A 273 -16.26 -5.80 1.64
CA VAL A 273 -14.96 -5.88 0.97
C VAL A 273 -14.98 -7.07 0.04
N ILE A 274 -14.67 -6.82 -1.24
CA ILE A 274 -14.52 -7.89 -2.24
C ILE A 274 -13.12 -7.83 -2.86
N TYR A 275 -12.59 -9.02 -3.16
CA TYR A 275 -11.36 -9.20 -3.89
C TYR A 275 -11.65 -9.88 -5.22
N TYR A 276 -11.01 -9.38 -6.28
CA TYR A 276 -11.22 -9.88 -7.63
C TYR A 276 -9.90 -9.85 -8.41
N ALA A 277 -9.76 -10.77 -9.36
CA ALA A 277 -8.63 -10.78 -10.27
C ALA A 277 -8.76 -9.62 -11.26
N CYS A 278 -7.67 -8.88 -11.44
CA CYS A 278 -7.62 -7.70 -12.31
C CYS A 278 -6.30 -7.66 -13.08
N VAL A 279 -6.27 -6.90 -14.16
CA VAL A 279 -5.05 -6.55 -14.89
C VAL A 279 -4.79 -5.07 -14.69
N ASN A 280 -3.66 -4.75 -14.06
CA ASN A 280 -3.24 -3.39 -13.82
C ASN A 280 -2.18 -2.98 -14.83
N THR A 281 -2.32 -1.77 -15.38
CA THR A 281 -1.31 -1.12 -16.21
C THR A 281 -0.45 -0.23 -15.32
N TYR A 282 0.83 -0.56 -15.20
CA TYR A 282 1.77 0.12 -14.32
C TYR A 282 2.64 1.10 -15.10
N SER A 283 2.84 2.28 -14.51
CA SER A 283 3.93 3.19 -14.87
C SER A 283 4.92 3.25 -13.72
N MET A 284 6.17 2.93 -14.03
CA MET A 284 7.21 2.74 -13.04
C MET A 284 8.46 3.52 -13.41
N ARG A 285 9.00 4.24 -12.43
CA ARG A 285 10.30 4.89 -12.52
C ARG A 285 11.02 4.83 -11.18
N VAL A 286 12.34 4.87 -11.23
CA VAL A 286 13.21 5.04 -10.06
C VAL A 286 13.96 6.33 -10.26
N GLU A 287 13.91 7.21 -9.26
CA GLU A 287 14.62 8.50 -9.24
C GLU A 287 15.45 8.58 -7.95
N ASN A 288 16.74 8.82 -8.08
CA ASN A 288 17.68 8.87 -6.94
C ASN A 288 17.58 7.67 -5.96
N GLY A 289 17.30 6.48 -6.49
CA GLY A 289 17.14 5.24 -5.72
C GLY A 289 15.75 5.01 -5.13
N THR A 290 14.82 5.96 -5.25
CA THR A 290 13.43 5.80 -4.81
C THR A 290 12.56 5.32 -5.96
N ALA A 291 11.87 4.19 -5.76
CA ALA A 291 10.91 3.66 -6.72
C ALA A 291 9.56 4.39 -6.60
N ILE A 292 9.00 4.76 -7.74
CA ILE A 292 7.67 5.35 -7.86
C ILE A 292 6.90 4.48 -8.84
N THR A 293 5.95 3.72 -8.31
CA THR A 293 5.05 2.86 -9.08
C THR A 293 3.64 3.42 -9.00
N THR A 294 2.98 3.58 -10.14
CA THR A 294 1.60 4.07 -10.23
C THR A 294 0.77 3.17 -11.12
N ILE A 295 -0.45 2.88 -10.69
CA ILE A 295 -1.45 2.17 -11.51
C ILE A 295 -2.14 3.23 -12.39
N GLN A 296 -1.97 3.14 -13.70
CA GLN A 296 -2.61 4.05 -14.67
C GLN A 296 -4.05 3.65 -14.96
N SER A 297 -4.29 2.34 -15.06
CA SER A 297 -5.60 1.76 -15.33
C SER A 297 -5.69 0.35 -14.75
N SER A 298 -6.91 -0.07 -14.45
CA SER A 298 -7.22 -1.43 -14.01
C SER A 298 -8.42 -1.94 -14.79
N THR A 299 -8.34 -3.18 -15.27
CA THR A 299 -9.43 -3.87 -15.99
C THR A 299 -9.68 -5.24 -15.36
N TYR A 300 -10.93 -5.68 -15.43
CA TYR A 300 -11.38 -7.00 -14.96
C TYR A 300 -12.28 -7.66 -16.01
N ASP A 301 -12.03 -7.35 -17.29
CA ASP A 301 -12.80 -7.89 -18.41
C ASP A 301 -12.52 -9.39 -18.60
N VAL A 302 -13.48 -10.23 -18.20
CA VAL A 302 -13.38 -11.68 -18.24
C VAL A 302 -13.83 -12.21 -19.60
N LEU A 303 -12.92 -12.87 -20.31
CA LEU A 303 -13.18 -13.58 -21.55
C LEU A 303 -13.78 -14.96 -21.24
N SER A 304 -15.07 -15.05 -20.88
CA SER A 304 -15.77 -16.33 -20.73
C SER A 304 -17.01 -16.41 -21.62
N GLU A 305 -17.22 -17.56 -22.28
CA GLU A 305 -18.34 -17.80 -23.20
C GLU A 305 -19.65 -18.23 -22.50
N ASP A 306 -19.62 -18.79 -21.29
CA ASP A 306 -20.84 -19.24 -20.59
C ASP A 306 -20.71 -19.14 -19.06
N ASN A 307 -21.85 -18.95 -18.40
CA ASN A 307 -22.13 -18.74 -16.96
C ASN A 307 -22.02 -17.30 -16.41
N THR A 308 -23.14 -16.85 -15.82
CA THR A 308 -23.35 -15.59 -15.09
C THR A 308 -22.84 -15.63 -13.65
N SER A 309 -22.28 -16.76 -13.20
CA SER A 309 -21.79 -16.99 -11.83
C SER A 309 -20.32 -16.63 -11.67
N ALA A 310 -19.90 -16.34 -10.43
CA ALA A 310 -18.49 -16.17 -10.08
C ALA A 310 -17.65 -17.41 -10.45
N ALA A 311 -16.44 -17.16 -10.97
CA ALA A 311 -15.49 -18.22 -11.33
C ALA A 311 -15.03 -19.01 -10.09
N VAL A 312 -14.96 -18.34 -8.93
CA VAL A 312 -14.62 -18.94 -7.64
C VAL A 312 -15.86 -18.87 -6.73
N GLN A 313 -16.27 -19.99 -6.14
CA GLN A 313 -17.17 -20.00 -4.98
C GLN A 313 -16.58 -20.86 -3.87
N ILE A 314 -16.71 -20.36 -2.65
CA ILE A 314 -16.15 -20.96 -1.45
C ILE A 314 -17.26 -20.97 -0.42
N ASN A 315 -17.52 -22.13 0.15
CA ASN A 315 -18.52 -22.28 1.19
C ASN A 315 -17.80 -22.24 2.53
N CYS A 316 -18.02 -21.15 3.28
CA CYS A 316 -17.40 -20.92 4.56
C CYS A 316 -18.45 -20.85 5.67
N THR A 317 -18.13 -21.40 6.83
CA THR A 317 -18.95 -21.21 8.03
C THR A 317 -18.74 -19.78 8.58
N ALA A 318 -19.81 -19.17 9.06
CA ALA A 318 -19.69 -17.93 9.82
C ALA A 318 -18.96 -18.20 11.16
N PRO A 319 -18.17 -17.25 11.66
CA PRO A 319 -17.55 -17.40 12.97
C PRO A 319 -18.61 -17.28 14.08
N SER A 320 -18.44 -18.06 15.13
CA SER A 320 -19.29 -18.02 16.33
C SER A 320 -18.48 -18.35 17.58
N LEU A 321 -18.91 -17.86 18.73
CA LEU A 321 -18.38 -18.29 20.02
C LEU A 321 -19.21 -19.48 20.51
N VAL A 322 -18.56 -20.53 21.00
CA VAL A 322 -19.17 -21.81 21.39
C VAL A 322 -18.61 -22.32 22.71
N SER A 323 -19.31 -23.24 23.35
CA SER A 323 -18.87 -23.88 24.61
C SER A 323 -17.49 -24.50 24.48
N GLY A 324 -16.53 -23.92 25.21
CA GLY A 324 -15.14 -24.34 25.22
C GLY A 324 -14.22 -23.58 24.26
N GLY A 325 -14.68 -22.51 23.60
CA GLY A 325 -13.82 -21.59 22.86
C GLY A 325 -14.49 -20.86 21.69
N ALA A 326 -13.79 -20.74 20.57
CA ALA A 326 -14.24 -20.09 19.35
C ALA A 326 -14.40 -21.10 18.22
N GLN A 327 -15.52 -21.04 17.50
CA GLN A 327 -15.66 -21.70 16.21
C GLN A 327 -15.15 -20.75 15.12
N PHE A 328 -13.97 -21.07 14.60
CA PHE A 328 -13.36 -20.31 13.52
C PHE A 328 -14.08 -20.54 12.18
N THR A 329 -13.94 -19.60 11.25
CA THR A 329 -14.40 -19.74 9.87
C THR A 329 -13.66 -20.89 9.19
N GLU A 330 -14.38 -21.97 8.90
CA GLU A 330 -13.89 -23.09 8.11
C GLU A 330 -14.45 -22.99 6.70
N CYS A 331 -13.53 -22.91 5.73
CA CYS A 331 -13.88 -22.81 4.33
C CYS A 331 -13.64 -24.15 3.63
N THR A 332 -14.70 -24.67 3.04
CA THR A 332 -14.70 -25.85 2.17
C THR A 332 -14.85 -25.40 0.73
N GLN A 333 -14.25 -26.19 -0.16
CA GLN A 333 -14.39 -25.99 -1.58
C GLN A 333 -15.81 -26.39 -2.01
N ASP A 334 -16.41 -25.59 -2.89
CA ASP A 334 -17.68 -25.93 -3.52
C ASP A 334 -17.58 -27.25 -4.31
N SER A 335 -18.73 -27.90 -4.51
CA SER A 335 -18.91 -29.15 -5.26
C SER A 335 -18.56 -29.06 -6.75
N ARG A 336 -18.42 -27.84 -7.29
CA ARG A 336 -17.98 -27.61 -8.69
C ARG A 336 -16.51 -27.98 -8.83
N ASP A 337 -16.17 -28.68 -9.91
CA ASP A 337 -14.80 -29.17 -10.14
C ASP A 337 -13.82 -27.98 -10.28
N PRO A 338 -12.99 -27.70 -9.26
CA PRO A 338 -12.03 -26.60 -9.30
C PRO A 338 -10.86 -26.90 -10.21
N HIS A 339 -10.67 -28.17 -10.61
CA HIS A 339 -9.60 -28.61 -11.50
C HIS A 339 -9.92 -28.35 -12.97
N GLN A 340 -11.12 -27.84 -13.27
CA GLN A 340 -11.54 -27.52 -14.62
C GLN A 340 -11.75 -26.03 -14.80
N GLY A 341 -10.75 -25.37 -15.38
CA GLY A 341 -10.93 -24.07 -16.00
C GLY A 341 -9.81 -23.08 -15.70
N VAL A 342 -9.71 -22.11 -16.60
CA VAL A 342 -8.76 -21.01 -16.54
C VAL A 342 -9.57 -19.73 -16.65
N LEU A 343 -9.45 -18.86 -15.65
CA LEU A 343 -9.98 -17.51 -15.75
C LEU A 343 -9.09 -16.73 -16.71
N THR A 344 -9.66 -16.24 -17.81
CA THR A 344 -8.93 -15.41 -18.78
C THR A 344 -9.44 -13.98 -18.70
N LEU A 345 -8.51 -13.04 -18.50
CA LEU A 345 -8.75 -11.61 -18.42
C LEU A 345 -8.11 -10.90 -19.62
N ARG A 346 -8.81 -9.91 -20.17
CA ARG A 346 -8.29 -9.08 -21.26
C ARG A 346 -7.57 -7.86 -20.70
N GLY A 347 -6.29 -7.71 -21.06
CA GLY A 347 -5.51 -6.51 -20.79
C GLY A 347 -5.91 -5.35 -21.69
N SER A 348 -5.65 -4.12 -21.24
CA SER A 348 -5.91 -2.89 -21.99
C SER A 348 -4.95 -2.71 -23.17
N LEU A 349 -3.76 -3.32 -23.13
CA LEU A 349 -2.81 -3.35 -24.24
C LEU A 349 -3.09 -4.47 -25.26
N GLY A 350 -4.14 -5.28 -25.03
CA GLY A 350 -4.59 -6.34 -25.93
C GLY A 350 -3.99 -7.73 -25.66
N GLU A 351 -3.13 -7.86 -24.65
CA GLU A 351 -2.65 -9.17 -24.17
C GLU A 351 -3.69 -9.86 -23.28
N ASN A 352 -3.66 -11.19 -23.25
CA ASN A 352 -4.52 -12.00 -22.39
C ASN A 352 -3.75 -12.50 -21.18
N PHE A 353 -4.38 -12.40 -20.01
CA PHE A 353 -3.86 -12.84 -18.72
C PHE A 353 -4.67 -14.02 -18.23
N THR A 354 -4.03 -15.00 -17.61
CA THR A 354 -4.74 -16.21 -17.17
C THR A 354 -4.46 -16.57 -15.73
N ALA A 355 -5.47 -17.03 -15.01
CA ALA A 355 -5.34 -17.55 -13.67
C ALA A 355 -6.03 -18.91 -13.56
N ASP A 356 -5.32 -19.90 -13.02
CA ASP A 356 -5.87 -21.22 -12.73
C ASP A 356 -6.95 -21.11 -11.64
N ILE A 357 -8.15 -21.63 -11.89
CA ILE A 357 -9.30 -21.47 -11.00
C ILE A 357 -9.07 -22.17 -9.65
N ARG A 358 -8.39 -23.33 -9.64
CA ARG A 358 -8.01 -24.02 -8.41
C ARG A 358 -7.10 -23.13 -7.55
N SER A 359 -6.12 -22.48 -8.17
CA SER A 359 -5.19 -21.58 -7.51
C SER A 359 -5.91 -20.37 -6.92
N LEU A 360 -6.82 -19.75 -7.68
CA LEU A 360 -7.67 -18.67 -7.16
C LEU A 360 -8.60 -19.13 -6.04
N THR A 361 -9.11 -20.36 -6.10
CA THR A 361 -9.96 -20.93 -5.05
C THR A 361 -9.17 -21.12 -3.74
N LEU A 362 -7.93 -21.61 -3.82
CA LEU A 362 -7.04 -21.71 -2.66
C LEU A 362 -6.73 -20.32 -2.09
N LEU A 363 -6.41 -19.35 -2.94
CA LEU A 363 -6.19 -17.98 -2.52
C LEU A 363 -7.42 -17.39 -1.80
N GLY A 364 -8.60 -17.53 -2.42
CA GLY A 364 -9.83 -17.02 -1.84
C GLY A 364 -10.18 -17.69 -0.51
N LYS A 365 -9.82 -18.96 -0.33
CA LYS A 365 -9.98 -19.68 0.94
C LYS A 365 -9.15 -19.01 2.04
N HIS A 366 -7.86 -18.79 1.78
CA HIS A 366 -6.98 -18.11 2.74
C HIS A 366 -7.48 -16.70 3.07
N ILE A 367 -7.85 -15.90 2.06
CA ILE A 367 -8.39 -14.55 2.27
C ILE A 367 -9.61 -14.61 3.19
N THR A 368 -10.59 -15.45 2.86
CA THR A 368 -11.86 -15.51 3.57
C THR A 368 -11.71 -16.02 5.00
N GLN A 369 -10.84 -17.01 5.23
CA GLN A 369 -10.54 -17.50 6.57
C GLN A 369 -9.82 -16.43 7.40
N ASP A 370 -8.77 -15.80 6.85
CA ASP A 370 -7.94 -14.84 7.59
C ASP A 370 -8.64 -13.49 7.84
N SER A 371 -9.65 -13.18 7.03
CA SER A 371 -10.45 -11.96 7.13
C SER A 371 -11.69 -12.07 8.02
N SER A 372 -12.07 -13.27 8.46
CA SER A 372 -13.32 -13.50 9.21
C SER A 372 -13.08 -13.72 10.70
N GLY A 373 -14.01 -13.24 11.53
CA GLY A 373 -13.99 -13.46 12.97
C GLY A 373 -14.81 -12.47 13.78
N ILE A 374 -14.76 -12.62 15.11
CA ILE A 374 -15.41 -11.78 16.11
C ILE A 374 -14.34 -11.19 17.04
N TRP A 375 -14.34 -9.87 17.16
CA TRP A 375 -13.47 -9.13 18.07
C TRP A 375 -14.33 -8.34 19.04
N ALA A 376 -14.10 -8.54 20.32
CA ALA A 376 -14.74 -7.79 21.39
C ALA A 376 -13.73 -7.52 22.50
N TRP A 377 -13.83 -6.34 23.08
CA TRP A 377 -12.97 -5.89 24.16
C TRP A 377 -13.80 -5.10 25.15
N ASP A 378 -13.58 -5.35 26.44
CA ASP A 378 -14.34 -4.77 27.54
C ASP A 378 -13.64 -3.64 28.27
N GLY A 379 -12.50 -3.19 27.76
CA GLY A 379 -11.72 -2.14 28.40
C GLY A 379 -10.90 -2.64 29.58
N SER A 380 -11.00 -3.93 29.91
CA SER A 380 -10.19 -4.62 30.91
C SER A 380 -9.07 -5.41 30.23
N GLU A 381 -8.34 -6.20 31.00
CA GLU A 381 -7.33 -7.13 30.49
C GLU A 381 -7.94 -8.26 29.62
N HIS A 382 -9.26 -8.42 29.60
CA HIS A 382 -9.95 -9.48 28.87
C HIS A 382 -10.38 -9.03 27.47
N MET A 383 -9.76 -9.62 26.46
CA MET A 383 -10.12 -9.44 25.05
C MET A 383 -10.62 -10.77 24.49
N VAL A 384 -11.81 -10.75 23.89
CA VAL A 384 -12.38 -11.90 23.17
C VAL A 384 -12.05 -11.76 21.69
N VAL A 385 -11.21 -12.68 21.20
CA VAL A 385 -10.88 -12.78 19.78
C VAL A 385 -11.20 -14.18 19.30
N ALA A 386 -12.16 -14.27 18.39
CA ALA A 386 -12.60 -15.51 17.74
C ALA A 386 -12.48 -15.35 16.23
N GLY A 387 -11.28 -15.54 15.70
CA GLY A 387 -10.98 -15.29 14.31
C GLY A 387 -9.50 -15.47 14.01
N ASN A 388 -9.15 -15.31 12.74
CA ASN A 388 -7.77 -15.41 12.28
C ASN A 388 -7.09 -14.02 12.27
N ASN A 389 -5.89 -13.95 11.68
CA ASN A 389 -4.91 -12.88 11.87
C ASN A 389 -5.38 -11.46 11.51
N GLY A 390 -6.33 -11.28 10.59
CA GLY A 390 -6.71 -9.94 10.10
C GLY A 390 -7.65 -9.16 11.02
N LEU A 391 -8.30 -9.83 11.96
CA LEU A 391 -9.39 -9.22 12.72
C LEU A 391 -8.97 -8.09 13.67
N PRO A 392 -7.85 -8.19 14.41
CA PRO A 392 -7.37 -7.07 15.23
C PRO A 392 -7.09 -5.81 14.41
N THR A 393 -6.57 -5.95 13.19
CA THR A 393 -6.33 -4.82 12.27
C THR A 393 -7.64 -4.20 11.78
N MET A 394 -8.69 -5.00 11.55
CA MET A 394 -10.01 -4.47 11.19
C MET A 394 -10.66 -3.71 12.36
N ALA A 395 -10.50 -4.22 13.59
CA ALA A 395 -10.90 -3.51 14.79
C ALA A 395 -10.15 -2.19 14.95
N ASP A 396 -8.84 -2.20 14.73
CA ASP A 396 -8.04 -0.98 14.67
C ASP A 396 -8.57 -0.03 13.59
N ALA A 397 -8.84 -0.48 12.36
CA ALA A 397 -9.31 0.37 11.27
C ALA A 397 -10.61 1.12 11.61
N VAL A 398 -11.51 0.47 12.36
CA VAL A 398 -12.81 1.02 12.76
C VAL A 398 -12.71 1.94 13.98
N TYR A 399 -11.96 1.54 15.01
CA TYR A 399 -11.97 2.26 16.31
C TYR A 399 -10.72 3.07 16.61
N GLY A 400 -9.60 2.77 15.95
CA GLY A 400 -8.30 3.33 16.28
C GLY A 400 -7.59 2.56 17.37
N TYR A 401 -6.27 2.50 17.26
CA TYR A 401 -5.43 1.80 18.22
C TYR A 401 -5.45 2.53 19.56
N LYS A 402 -6.12 1.93 20.55
CA LYS A 402 -6.05 2.35 21.95
C LYS A 402 -4.74 1.86 22.56
N ASN A 403 -3.69 2.66 22.42
CA ASN A 403 -2.63 2.62 23.42
C ASN A 403 -3.13 3.35 24.67
N ASP A 404 -2.76 2.85 25.85
CA ASP A 404 -3.27 3.17 27.18
C ASP A 404 -3.24 4.65 27.65
N GLU A 405 -3.05 5.63 26.78
CA GLU A 405 -3.02 7.07 27.13
C GLU A 405 -3.93 7.90 26.22
N GLU A 406 -5.08 8.29 26.79
CA GLU A 406 -5.60 9.66 26.74
C GLU A 406 -5.74 10.35 25.37
N ASP A 407 -6.52 9.77 24.44
CA ASP A 407 -7.30 10.61 23.49
C ASP A 407 -8.52 9.87 22.93
N THR A 408 -9.72 10.25 23.38
CA THR A 408 -11.01 9.69 22.95
C THR A 408 -11.60 10.46 21.78
N ALA A 409 -10.77 10.80 20.79
CA ALA A 409 -11.27 11.37 19.54
C ALA A 409 -11.99 10.28 18.74
N GLU A 410 -13.32 10.38 18.67
CA GLU A 410 -14.14 9.53 17.81
C GLU A 410 -13.65 9.64 16.36
N ILE A 411 -13.26 8.51 15.76
CA ILE A 411 -12.82 8.47 14.37
C ILE A 411 -14.00 8.82 13.47
N SER A 412 -13.80 9.77 12.56
CA SER A 412 -14.84 10.12 11.60
C SER A 412 -15.16 8.93 10.69
N GLN A 413 -16.41 8.84 10.22
CA GLN A 413 -16.82 7.80 9.28
C GLN A 413 -15.97 7.78 7.99
N GLU A 414 -15.47 8.95 7.58
CA GLU A 414 -14.54 9.08 6.44
C GLU A 414 -13.19 8.42 6.73
N ALA A 415 -12.61 8.67 7.90
CA ALA A 415 -11.36 8.04 8.31
C ALA A 415 -11.51 6.53 8.52
N GLN A 416 -12.65 6.05 9.05
CA GLN A 416 -12.96 4.61 9.10
C GLN A 416 -12.98 3.99 7.70
N SER A 417 -13.68 4.64 6.76
CA SER A 417 -13.75 4.19 5.37
C SER A 417 -12.38 4.12 4.71
N GLU A 418 -11.53 5.12 4.93
CA GLU A 418 -10.17 5.15 4.38
C GLU A 418 -9.29 4.05 4.97
N ARG A 419 -9.35 3.82 6.28
CA ARG A 419 -8.56 2.79 6.95
C ARG A 419 -9.00 1.38 6.56
N ILE A 420 -10.30 1.13 6.41
CA ILE A 420 -10.82 -0.14 5.87
C ILE A 420 -10.35 -0.34 4.43
N GLN A 421 -10.37 0.72 3.61
CA GLN A 421 -9.83 0.68 2.25
C GLN A 421 -8.33 0.35 2.24
N ASN A 422 -7.54 0.94 3.15
CA ASN A 422 -6.11 0.64 3.27
C ASN A 422 -5.86 -0.83 3.64
N VAL A 423 -6.62 -1.41 4.58
CA VAL A 423 -6.53 -2.85 4.90
C VAL A 423 -6.83 -3.71 3.66
N ALA A 424 -7.87 -3.33 2.90
CA ALA A 424 -8.25 -4.04 1.70
C ALA A 424 -7.16 -3.96 0.61
N ASP A 425 -6.62 -2.77 0.37
CA ASP A 425 -5.56 -2.53 -0.60
C ASP A 425 -4.25 -3.21 -0.19
N ASN A 426 -3.87 -3.16 1.09
CA ASN A 426 -2.66 -3.81 1.60
C ASN A 426 -2.70 -5.33 1.37
N LEU A 427 -3.84 -5.98 1.61
CA LEU A 427 -4.02 -7.39 1.26
C LEU A 427 -3.83 -7.63 -0.24
N ALA A 428 -4.48 -6.82 -1.07
CA ALA A 428 -4.43 -6.96 -2.52
C ALA A 428 -3.00 -6.75 -3.09
N VAL A 429 -2.28 -5.74 -2.58
CA VAL A 429 -0.89 -5.43 -2.97
C VAL A 429 0.08 -6.48 -2.47
N SER A 430 -0.06 -6.96 -1.23
CA SER A 430 0.78 -8.02 -0.67
C SER A 430 0.74 -9.28 -1.54
N ILE A 431 -0.46 -9.70 -1.97
CA ILE A 431 -0.65 -10.84 -2.87
C ILE A 431 -0.11 -10.56 -4.27
N SER A 432 -0.28 -9.35 -4.80
CA SER A 432 0.17 -8.99 -6.15
C SER A 432 1.71 -8.85 -6.24
N ASN A 433 2.37 -8.52 -5.14
CA ASN A 433 3.83 -8.41 -5.05
C ASN A 433 4.53 -9.77 -4.88
N GLY A 434 3.85 -10.73 -4.24
CA GLY A 434 4.35 -12.08 -3.92
C GLY A 434 4.33 -13.02 -5.11
#